data_AF-A0A0C3P9N8-F1
#
_entry.id   AF-A0A0C3P9N8-F1
#
_cell.length_a   1.000
_cell.length_b   1.000
_cell.length_c   1.000
_cell.angle_alpha   90.00
_cell.angle_beta   90.00
_cell.angle_gamma   90.00
#
_symmetry.space_group_name_H-M   'P 1'
#
loop_
_entity.id
_entity.type
_entity.pdbx_description
1 polymer ?
#
loop_
_entity_poly.entity_id
_entity_poly.type
_entity_poly.pdbx_seq_one_letter_code
_entity_poly.pdbx_strand_id
1 'polypeptide(L)'
;MQIIIVNDVDQNQALEALKRTRQNAGEAEEPDAVYRDVVQTVGGRLSHLEHVSRQTDMRTFTQELLHTEKSWLISQIGLLPDPGEEMSEKARQSLNTWTLLRAFVEKLLIQESEVERPLTTGAVLQKARYNLIMPQLPYYQCCRIMRYPEHLEELDRASIISMNTNQDVRIHSLLVLRAATDIIEGVHFQERFAAIEKTLRSRASA
;
A
#
# COMPACT_ATOMS: atom_id res chain seq x y z
N MET A 1 -16.37 -26.39 -5.95
CA MET A 1 -14.99 -25.89 -6.05
C MET A 1 -14.74 -25.03 -4.82
N GLN A 2 -13.91 -25.49 -3.86
CA GLN A 2 -13.59 -24.74 -2.65
C GLN A 2 -12.34 -23.90 -2.94
N ILE A 3 -12.48 -22.58 -2.96
CA ILE A 3 -11.37 -21.64 -3.18
C ILE A 3 -10.75 -21.34 -1.81
N ILE A 4 -9.45 -21.61 -1.65
CA ILE A 4 -8.69 -21.27 -0.44
C ILE A 4 -7.92 -19.99 -0.75
N ILE A 5 -8.23 -18.91 -0.02
CA ILE A 5 -7.49 -17.65 -0.10
C ILE A 5 -6.31 -17.72 0.86
N VAL A 6 -5.09 -17.62 0.32
CA VAL A 6 -3.87 -17.54 1.12
C VAL A 6 -3.60 -16.07 1.39
N ASN A 7 -3.65 -15.67 2.66
CA ASN A 7 -3.32 -14.32 3.09
C ASN A 7 -1.82 -14.18 3.35
N ASP A 8 -1.32 -12.94 3.25
CA ASP A 8 0.01 -12.59 3.76
C ASP A 8 0.10 -12.93 5.26
N VAL A 9 1.29 -13.36 5.70
CA VAL A 9 1.53 -13.63 7.13
C VAL A 9 1.61 -12.33 7.91
N ASP A 10 1.36 -12.35 9.22
CA ASP A 10 1.53 -11.15 10.05
C ASP A 10 3.00 -10.73 10.16
N GLN A 11 3.29 -9.51 10.63
CA GLN A 11 4.67 -9.01 10.60
C GLN A 11 5.63 -9.79 11.52
N ASN A 12 5.15 -10.39 12.62
CA ASN A 12 5.99 -11.21 13.48
C ASN A 12 6.34 -12.52 12.77
N GLN A 13 5.35 -13.16 12.15
CA GLN A 13 5.56 -14.33 11.31
C GLN A 13 6.46 -14.03 10.11
N ALA A 14 6.30 -12.86 9.48
CA ALA A 14 7.15 -12.40 8.38
C ALA A 14 8.60 -12.22 8.82
N LEU A 15 8.83 -11.66 10.01
CA LEU A 15 10.17 -11.48 10.58
C LEU A 15 10.85 -12.83 10.83
N GLU A 16 10.14 -13.78 11.44
CA GLU A 16 10.65 -15.14 11.65
C GLU A 16 10.92 -15.86 10.33
N ALA A 17 9.98 -15.76 9.38
CA ALA A 17 10.12 -16.36 8.07
C ALA A 17 11.33 -15.79 7.31
N LEU A 18 11.51 -14.48 7.30
CA LEU A 18 12.63 -13.82 6.63
C LEU A 18 13.99 -14.27 7.19
N LYS A 19 14.12 -14.33 8.52
CA LYS A 19 15.33 -14.83 9.18
C LYS A 19 15.62 -16.28 8.83
N ARG A 20 14.60 -17.16 8.91
CA ARG A 20 14.75 -18.57 8.56
C ARG A 20 15.12 -18.76 7.10
N THR A 21 14.46 -18.06 6.18
CA THR A 21 14.75 -18.16 4.75
C THR A 21 16.15 -17.63 4.41
N ARG A 22 16.61 -16.58 5.09
CA ARG A 22 18.00 -16.08 4.97
C ARG A 22 19.02 -17.14 5.40
N GLN A 23 18.82 -17.74 6.57
CA GLN A 23 19.68 -18.82 7.08
C GLN A 23 19.71 -20.02 6.12
N ASN A 24 18.55 -20.42 5.60
CA ASN A 24 18.45 -21.51 4.63
C ASN A 24 19.09 -21.18 3.28
N ALA A 25 19.14 -19.90 2.89
CA ALA A 25 19.84 -19.45 1.69
C ALA A 25 21.36 -19.46 1.84
N GLY A 26 21.90 -19.62 3.06
CA GLY A 26 23.34 -19.61 3.33
C GLY A 26 23.96 -18.21 3.28
N GLU A 27 23.14 -17.16 3.29
CA GLU A 27 23.58 -15.78 3.25
C GLU A 27 23.96 -15.24 4.64
N ALA A 28 24.79 -14.19 4.67
CA ALA A 28 25.23 -13.58 5.93
C ALA A 28 24.05 -13.00 6.73
N GLU A 29 24.11 -13.14 8.06
CA GLU A 29 23.13 -12.54 8.97
C GLU A 29 23.26 -11.02 8.99
N GLU A 30 22.11 -10.36 9.01
CA GLU A 30 22.01 -8.90 9.03
C GLU A 30 21.59 -8.41 10.43
N PRO A 31 21.87 -7.15 10.81
CA PRO A 31 21.35 -6.59 12.05
C PRO A 31 19.82 -6.72 12.13
N ASP A 32 19.29 -6.98 13.32
CA ASP A 32 17.83 -7.15 13.54
C ASP A 32 16.99 -5.93 13.08
N ALA A 33 17.59 -4.73 13.07
CA ALA A 33 16.98 -3.54 12.48
C ALA A 33 16.72 -3.68 10.96
N VAL A 34 17.60 -4.33 10.21
CA VAL A 34 17.43 -4.57 8.76
C VAL A 34 16.20 -5.42 8.50
N TYR A 35 16.08 -6.57 9.17
CA TYR A 35 14.94 -7.47 8.99
C TYR A 35 13.61 -6.76 9.28
N ARG A 36 13.60 -5.90 10.31
CA ARG A 36 12.41 -5.13 10.68
C ARG A 36 12.04 -4.09 9.64
N ASP A 37 13.02 -3.34 9.14
CA ASP A 37 12.78 -2.31 8.13
C ASP A 37 12.30 -2.93 6.79
N VAL A 38 12.85 -4.10 6.44
CA VAL A 38 12.40 -4.90 5.29
C VAL A 38 10.93 -5.30 5.44
N VAL A 39 10.57 -5.92 6.58
CA VAL A 39 9.19 -6.39 6.82
C VAL A 39 8.20 -5.23 6.88
N GLN A 40 8.58 -4.08 7.44
CA GLN A 40 7.72 -2.89 7.49
C GLN A 40 7.45 -2.27 6.10
N THR A 41 8.35 -2.52 5.14
CA THR A 41 8.22 -2.04 3.76
C THR A 41 7.49 -3.05 2.87
N VAL A 42 7.93 -4.31 2.91
CA VAL A 42 7.48 -5.36 1.98
C VAL A 42 6.20 -6.06 2.47
N GLY A 43 6.02 -6.16 3.78
CA GLY A 43 4.93 -6.90 4.42
C GLY A 43 5.19 -8.40 4.54
N GLY A 44 4.10 -9.16 4.66
CA GLY A 44 4.14 -10.61 4.93
C GLY A 44 4.04 -11.51 3.70
N ARG A 45 4.24 -10.97 2.49
CA ARG A 45 4.15 -11.79 1.27
C ARG A 45 5.39 -12.67 1.15
N LEU A 46 5.20 -13.99 1.29
CA LEU A 46 6.30 -14.96 1.33
C LEU A 46 7.21 -14.92 0.09
N SER A 47 6.67 -14.70 -1.11
CA SER A 47 7.47 -14.60 -2.33
C SER A 47 8.43 -13.40 -2.30
N HIS A 48 7.98 -12.26 -1.78
CA HIS A 48 8.86 -11.10 -1.62
C HIS A 48 9.92 -11.36 -0.55
N LEU A 49 9.53 -11.96 0.59
CA LEU A 49 10.47 -12.32 1.65
C LEU A 49 11.54 -13.29 1.17
N GLU A 50 11.17 -14.29 0.35
CA GLU A 50 12.11 -15.22 -0.27
C GLU A 50 13.10 -14.52 -1.21
N HIS A 51 12.61 -13.60 -2.05
CA HIS A 51 13.48 -12.87 -2.97
C HIS A 51 14.47 -11.96 -2.23
N VAL A 52 13.98 -11.23 -1.21
CA VAL A 52 14.81 -10.33 -0.41
C VAL A 52 15.83 -11.13 0.42
N SER A 53 15.45 -12.29 0.97
CA SER A 53 16.34 -13.08 1.83
C SER A 53 17.58 -13.63 1.13
N ARG A 54 17.62 -13.63 -0.21
CA ARG A 54 18.75 -14.10 -1.02
C ARG A 54 19.69 -12.99 -1.46
N GLN A 55 19.41 -11.74 -1.11
CA GLN A 55 20.18 -10.59 -1.60
C GLN A 55 21.34 -10.29 -0.68
N THR A 56 22.49 -9.90 -1.22
CA THR A 56 23.63 -9.50 -0.37
C THR A 56 23.28 -8.34 0.55
N ASP A 57 22.56 -7.33 0.03
CA ASP A 57 22.03 -6.20 0.79
C ASP A 57 20.50 -6.16 0.70
N MET A 58 19.84 -6.57 1.79
CA MET A 58 18.38 -6.61 1.84
C MET A 58 17.73 -5.23 1.82
N ARG A 59 18.40 -4.18 2.35
CA ARG A 59 17.82 -2.81 2.39
C ARG A 59 17.78 -2.24 0.99
N THR A 60 18.91 -2.29 0.30
CA THR A 60 19.04 -1.75 -1.06
C THR A 60 18.04 -2.42 -2.00
N PHE A 61 17.97 -3.76 -1.98
CA PHE A 61 17.01 -4.48 -2.82
C PHE A 61 15.55 -4.19 -2.44
N THR A 62 15.24 -3.99 -1.16
CA THR A 62 13.88 -3.61 -0.74
C THR A 62 13.47 -2.26 -1.31
N GLN A 63 14.39 -1.30 -1.38
CA GLN A 63 14.13 0.01 -2.00
C GLN A 63 13.95 -0.12 -3.52
N GLU A 64 14.73 -0.95 -4.19
CA GLU A 64 14.56 -1.25 -5.62
C GLU A 64 13.21 -1.92 -5.91
N LEU A 65 12.81 -2.87 -5.05
CA LEU A 65 11.52 -3.54 -5.13
C LEU A 65 10.38 -2.54 -4.96
N LEU A 66 10.47 -1.64 -3.98
CA LEU A 66 9.52 -0.56 -3.77
C LEU A 66 9.46 0.40 -4.96
N HIS A 67 10.60 0.76 -5.55
CA HIS A 67 10.66 1.60 -6.75
C HIS A 67 10.01 0.92 -7.97
N THR A 68 10.26 -0.38 -8.14
CA THR A 68 9.64 -1.19 -9.19
C THR A 68 8.12 -1.25 -9.01
N GLU A 69 7.66 -1.46 -7.77
CA GLU A 69 6.23 -1.49 -7.46
C GLU A 69 5.55 -0.15 -7.74
N LYS A 70 6.19 0.99 -7.42
CA LYS A 70 5.70 2.34 -7.78
C LYS A 70 5.54 2.48 -9.28
N SER A 71 6.57 2.09 -10.04
CA SER A 71 6.57 2.18 -11.49
C SER A 71 5.46 1.32 -12.09
N TRP A 72 5.27 0.10 -11.56
CA TRP A 72 4.16 -0.77 -11.92
C TRP A 72 2.81 -0.12 -11.59
N LEU A 73 2.62 0.40 -10.38
CA LEU A 73 1.38 1.02 -9.94
C LEU A 73 0.99 2.23 -10.83
N ILE A 74 1.96 3.08 -11.17
CA ILE A 74 1.78 4.19 -12.11
C ILE A 74 1.44 3.68 -13.51
N SER A 75 2.05 2.58 -13.97
CA SER A 75 1.73 1.99 -15.27
C SER A 75 0.29 1.48 -15.36
N GLN A 76 -0.25 0.96 -14.26
CA GLN A 76 -1.62 0.45 -14.18
C GLN A 76 -2.65 1.59 -14.06
N ILE A 77 -2.41 2.55 -13.17
CA ILE A 77 -3.40 3.59 -12.84
C ILE A 77 -3.28 4.82 -13.75
N GLY A 78 -2.08 5.12 -14.24
CA GLY A 78 -1.75 6.37 -14.90
C GLY A 78 -1.54 7.52 -13.93
N LEU A 79 -1.14 8.68 -14.48
CA LEU A 79 -0.90 9.91 -13.73
C LEU A 79 -2.20 10.69 -13.51
N LEU A 80 -2.19 11.53 -12.48
CA LEU A 80 -3.25 12.51 -12.27
C LEU A 80 -3.36 13.46 -13.48
N PRO A 81 -4.59 13.76 -13.94
CA PRO A 81 -4.80 14.64 -15.08
C PRO A 81 -4.39 16.08 -14.80
N ASP A 82 -4.19 16.85 -15.86
CA ASP A 82 -3.90 18.28 -15.74
C ASP A 82 -5.16 19.06 -15.32
N PRO A 83 -5.05 20.00 -14.36
CA PRO A 83 -6.20 20.77 -13.89
C PRO A 83 -6.80 21.65 -14.99
N GLY A 84 -8.12 21.62 -15.13
CA GLY A 84 -8.86 22.50 -16.03
C GLY A 84 -9.07 21.97 -17.45
N GLU A 85 -8.31 20.96 -17.87
CA GLU A 85 -8.51 20.30 -19.15
C GLU A 85 -9.77 19.41 -19.14
N GLU A 86 -10.26 19.07 -20.34
CA GLU A 86 -11.29 18.07 -20.48
C GLU A 86 -10.71 16.70 -20.10
N MET A 87 -11.29 16.08 -19.07
CA MET A 87 -10.81 14.78 -18.61
C MET A 87 -11.22 13.70 -19.59
N SER A 88 -10.25 12.99 -20.17
CA SER A 88 -10.51 11.72 -20.86
C SER A 88 -11.05 10.66 -19.89
N GLU A 89 -11.60 9.57 -20.43
CA GLU A 89 -12.08 8.46 -19.58
C GLU A 89 -10.96 7.88 -18.72
N LYS A 90 -9.79 7.66 -19.31
CA LYS A 90 -8.61 7.18 -18.59
C LYS A 90 -8.18 8.13 -17.46
N ALA A 91 -8.26 9.44 -17.68
CA ALA A 91 -7.98 10.43 -16.65
C ALA A 91 -9.00 10.40 -15.50
N ARG A 92 -10.29 10.21 -15.80
CA ARG A 92 -11.34 10.02 -14.78
C ARG A 92 -11.09 8.77 -13.95
N GLN A 93 -10.77 7.67 -14.61
CA GLN A 93 -10.43 6.40 -13.96
C GLN A 93 -9.20 6.55 -13.05
N SER A 94 -8.13 7.19 -13.54
CA SER A 94 -6.93 7.45 -12.74
C SER A 94 -7.25 8.26 -11.48
N LEU A 95 -7.94 9.40 -11.61
CA LEU A 95 -8.33 10.24 -10.48
C LEU A 95 -9.19 9.46 -9.46
N ASN A 96 -10.14 8.66 -9.95
CA ASN A 96 -11.03 7.86 -9.12
C ASN A 96 -10.27 6.81 -8.30
N THR A 97 -9.32 6.11 -8.92
CA THR A 97 -8.45 5.14 -8.25
C THR A 97 -7.51 5.79 -7.25
N TRP A 98 -6.86 6.90 -7.62
CA TRP A 98 -5.99 7.64 -6.71
C TRP A 98 -6.73 8.18 -5.48
N THR A 99 -7.99 8.57 -5.64
CA THR A 99 -8.86 8.99 -4.52
C THR A 99 -9.11 7.83 -3.55
N LEU A 100 -9.37 6.62 -4.06
CA LEU A 100 -9.50 5.41 -3.23
C LEU A 100 -8.19 5.08 -2.49
N LEU A 101 -7.06 5.06 -3.21
CA LEU A 101 -5.76 4.75 -2.62
C LEU A 101 -5.38 5.76 -1.52
N ARG A 102 -5.68 7.04 -1.72
CA ARG A 102 -5.49 8.07 -0.70
C ARG A 102 -6.26 7.76 0.59
N ALA A 103 -7.50 7.28 0.50
CA ALA A 103 -8.26 6.90 1.69
C ALA A 103 -7.62 5.71 2.46
N PHE A 104 -7.02 4.75 1.75
CA PHE A 104 -6.26 3.66 2.38
C PHE A 104 -4.95 4.14 3.01
N VAL A 105 -4.22 5.04 2.34
CA VAL A 105 -3.00 5.66 2.88
C VAL A 105 -3.30 6.48 4.12
N GLU A 106 -4.33 7.33 4.08
CA GLU A 106 -4.76 8.12 5.25
C GLU A 106 -5.08 7.21 6.44
N LYS A 107 -5.76 6.06 6.20
CA LYS A 107 -6.00 5.08 7.26
C LYS A 107 -4.72 4.46 7.81
N LEU A 108 -3.76 4.11 6.95
CA LEU A 108 -2.47 3.57 7.39
C LEU A 108 -1.73 4.59 8.28
N LEU A 109 -1.64 5.85 7.84
CA LEU A 109 -0.95 6.91 8.57
C LEU A 109 -1.60 7.19 9.93
N ILE A 110 -2.94 7.17 10.00
CA ILE A 110 -3.66 7.29 11.28
C ILE A 110 -3.27 6.13 12.20
N GLN A 111 -3.31 4.89 11.72
CA GLN A 111 -2.92 3.71 12.52
C GLN A 111 -1.47 3.79 13.00
N GLU A 112 -0.54 4.21 12.13
CA GLU A 112 0.86 4.40 12.50
C GLU A 112 1.03 5.48 13.58
N SER A 113 0.31 6.59 13.46
CA SER A 113 0.35 7.68 14.45
C SER A 113 -0.25 7.26 15.80
N GLU A 114 -1.26 6.40 15.81
CA GLU A 114 -1.86 5.86 17.04
C GLU A 114 -0.89 4.93 17.78
N VAL A 115 -0.10 4.17 17.03
CA VAL A 115 0.95 3.30 17.57
C VAL A 115 2.14 4.10 18.12
N GLU A 116 2.47 5.26 17.52
CA GLU A 116 3.58 6.11 17.96
C GLU A 116 3.26 6.98 19.19
N ARG A 117 1.98 7.16 19.56
CA ARG A 117 1.60 7.88 20.78
C ARG A 117 2.16 7.14 22.03
N PRO A 118 2.68 7.85 23.03
CA PRO A 118 3.65 7.30 23.97
C PRO A 118 3.01 6.28 24.92
N LEU A 119 3.15 5.00 24.59
CA LEU A 119 3.31 3.97 25.60
C LEU A 119 4.74 4.11 26.14
N THR A 120 4.86 4.43 27.43
CA THR A 120 6.04 4.88 28.19
C THR A 120 7.29 3.95 28.15
N THR A 121 7.33 2.93 27.28
CA THR A 121 8.39 1.92 27.24
C THR A 121 8.76 1.56 25.80
N GLY A 122 10.00 1.85 25.39
CA GLY A 122 10.48 1.66 24.00
C GLY A 122 10.36 0.24 23.44
N ALA A 123 10.36 -0.80 24.29
CA ALA A 123 10.14 -2.19 23.88
C ALA A 123 8.66 -2.48 23.52
N VAL A 124 7.71 -1.78 24.14
CA VAL A 124 6.27 -1.93 23.88
C VAL A 124 5.90 -1.24 22.56
N LEU A 125 6.49 -0.07 22.30
CA LEU A 125 6.32 0.66 21.03
C LEU A 125 6.79 -0.15 19.82
N GLN A 126 7.95 -0.81 19.92
CA GLN A 126 8.43 -1.68 18.84
C GLN A 126 7.44 -2.81 18.56
N LYS A 127 6.98 -3.54 19.58
CA LYS A 127 6.04 -4.65 19.41
C LYS A 127 4.69 -4.20 18.84
N ALA A 128 4.23 -3.00 19.17
CA ALA A 128 2.98 -2.43 18.63
C ALA A 128 3.06 -2.10 17.14
N ARG A 129 4.22 -1.61 16.63
CA ARG A 129 4.42 -1.37 15.19
C ARG A 129 4.29 -2.65 14.35
N TYR A 130 4.66 -3.81 14.91
CA TYR A 130 4.56 -5.09 14.21
C TYR A 130 3.14 -5.70 14.19
N ASN A 131 2.17 -5.05 14.85
CA ASN A 131 0.77 -5.45 14.82
C ASN A 131 -0.09 -4.52 13.94
N LEU A 132 0.52 -3.74 13.04
CA LEU A 132 -0.23 -2.94 12.07
C LEU A 132 -1.08 -3.87 11.19
N ILE A 133 -2.39 -3.79 11.38
CA ILE A 133 -3.37 -4.51 10.58
C ILE A 133 -3.54 -3.76 9.27
N MET A 134 -3.45 -4.48 8.15
CA MET A 134 -3.68 -3.92 6.82
C MET A 134 -5.04 -3.17 6.79
N PRO A 135 -5.06 -1.88 6.40
CA PRO A 135 -6.29 -1.10 6.34
C PRO A 135 -7.36 -1.75 5.47
N GLN A 136 -8.60 -1.73 5.96
CA GLN A 136 -9.76 -2.25 5.25
C GLN A 136 -10.86 -1.20 5.18
N LEU A 137 -11.64 -1.24 4.10
CA LEU A 137 -12.81 -0.42 3.87
C LEU A 137 -13.94 -1.32 3.38
N PRO A 138 -15.13 -1.32 4.03
CA PRO A 138 -16.31 -1.98 3.47
C PRO A 138 -16.63 -1.43 2.08
N TYR A 139 -17.12 -2.29 1.18
CA TYR A 139 -17.43 -1.94 -0.21
C TYR A 139 -18.29 -0.68 -0.34
N TYR A 140 -19.33 -0.53 0.50
CA TYR A 140 -20.18 0.67 0.47
C TYR A 140 -19.41 1.97 0.76
N GLN A 141 -18.33 1.92 1.57
CA GLN A 141 -17.48 3.08 1.82
C GLN A 141 -16.62 3.39 0.61
N CYS A 142 -16.08 2.38 -0.06
CA CYS A 142 -15.39 2.55 -1.33
C CYS A 142 -16.31 3.24 -2.36
N CYS A 143 -17.58 2.81 -2.48
CA CYS A 143 -18.56 3.43 -3.36
C CYS A 143 -18.92 4.88 -3.01
N ARG A 144 -18.73 5.29 -1.74
CA ARG A 144 -18.92 6.69 -1.32
C ARG A 144 -17.70 7.56 -1.59
N ILE A 145 -16.52 6.97 -1.56
CA ILE A 145 -15.24 7.65 -1.82
C ILE A 145 -15.04 7.82 -3.32
N MET A 146 -15.35 6.78 -4.10
CA MET A 146 -15.21 6.76 -5.54
C MET A 146 -16.43 7.41 -6.21
N ARG A 147 -16.19 8.07 -7.34
CA ARG A 147 -17.25 8.54 -8.24
C ARG A 147 -17.80 7.40 -9.11
N TYR A 148 -16.93 6.46 -9.47
CA TYR A 148 -17.23 5.33 -10.37
C TYR A 148 -16.80 4.01 -9.69
N PRO A 149 -17.67 3.39 -8.87
CA PRO A 149 -17.35 2.17 -8.12
C PRO A 149 -17.21 0.91 -9.00
N GLU A 150 -17.72 0.92 -10.23
CA GLU A 150 -17.57 -0.16 -11.21
C GLU A 150 -16.09 -0.49 -11.50
N HIS A 151 -15.21 0.49 -11.36
CA HIS A 151 -13.77 0.29 -11.53
C HIS A 151 -13.13 -0.60 -10.45
N LEU A 152 -13.81 -0.88 -9.32
CA LEU A 152 -13.28 -1.77 -8.28
C LEU A 152 -12.98 -3.19 -8.81
N GLU A 153 -13.80 -3.71 -9.72
CA GLU A 153 -13.56 -5.05 -10.31
C GLU A 153 -12.29 -5.09 -11.16
N GLU A 154 -11.96 -3.99 -11.84
CA GLU A 154 -10.73 -3.89 -12.62
C GLU A 154 -9.50 -3.81 -11.70
N LEU A 155 -9.60 -3.08 -10.59
CA LEU A 155 -8.53 -2.98 -9.59
C LEU A 155 -8.28 -4.32 -8.88
N ASP A 156 -9.33 -5.09 -8.61
CA ASP A 156 -9.23 -6.43 -8.02
C ASP A 156 -8.54 -7.39 -9.00
N ARG A 157 -8.94 -7.36 -10.28
CA ARG A 157 -8.31 -8.15 -11.35
C ARG A 157 -6.84 -7.78 -11.58
N ALA A 158 -6.51 -6.49 -11.47
CA ALA A 158 -5.14 -6.00 -11.57
C ALA A 158 -4.30 -6.30 -10.31
N SER A 159 -4.86 -6.95 -9.29
CA SER A 159 -4.18 -7.25 -8.02
C SER A 159 -3.68 -5.99 -7.29
N ILE A 160 -4.37 -4.86 -7.45
CA ILE A 160 -4.13 -3.62 -6.69
C ILE A 160 -4.92 -3.68 -5.37
N ILE A 161 -6.18 -4.10 -5.46
CA ILE A 161 -7.03 -4.36 -4.29
C ILE A 161 -7.40 -5.84 -4.21
N SER A 162 -8.00 -6.22 -3.09
CA SER A 162 -8.64 -7.51 -2.90
C SER A 162 -9.97 -7.32 -2.20
N MET A 163 -11.02 -7.94 -2.73
CA MET A 163 -12.35 -7.99 -2.11
C MET A 163 -12.61 -9.36 -1.47
N ASN A 164 -12.93 -9.37 -0.18
CA ASN A 164 -13.25 -10.62 0.52
C ASN A 164 -14.76 -10.97 0.40
N THR A 165 -15.15 -12.14 0.88
CA THR A 165 -16.55 -12.60 0.88
C THR A 165 -17.48 -11.75 1.75
N ASN A 166 -16.93 -11.05 2.75
CA ASN A 166 -17.65 -10.11 3.62
C ASN A 166 -17.78 -8.70 2.99
N GLN A 167 -17.34 -8.53 1.74
CA GLN A 167 -17.31 -7.25 1.03
C GLN A 167 -16.38 -6.20 1.67
N ASP A 168 -15.36 -6.62 2.41
CA ASP A 168 -14.27 -5.73 2.80
C ASP A 168 -13.25 -5.65 1.68
N VAL A 169 -12.88 -4.42 1.34
CA VAL A 169 -11.86 -4.08 0.36
C VAL A 169 -10.59 -3.72 1.09
N ARG A 170 -9.47 -4.28 0.65
CA ARG A 170 -8.12 -3.95 1.14
C ARG A 170 -7.14 -3.83 -0.01
N ILE A 171 -6.00 -3.19 0.21
CA ILE A 171 -4.89 -3.23 -0.75
C ILE A 171 -4.32 -4.65 -0.80
N HIS A 172 -3.92 -5.12 -1.98
CA HIS A 172 -3.49 -6.51 -2.16
C HIS A 172 -2.22 -6.87 -1.39
N SER A 173 -1.28 -5.93 -1.21
CA SER A 173 -0.04 -6.12 -0.45
C SER A 173 0.36 -4.85 0.29
N LEU A 174 1.15 -5.00 1.37
CA LEU A 174 1.73 -3.85 2.05
C LEU A 174 2.68 -3.07 1.13
N LEU A 175 3.41 -3.77 0.28
CA LEU A 175 4.32 -3.14 -0.69
C LEU A 175 3.60 -2.19 -1.65
N VAL A 176 2.43 -2.59 -2.17
CA VAL A 176 1.58 -1.72 -3.02
C VAL A 176 1.12 -0.51 -2.22
N LEU A 177 0.71 -0.70 -0.97
CA LEU A 177 0.27 0.40 -0.11
C LEU A 177 1.41 1.37 0.22
N ARG A 178 2.64 0.88 0.45
CA ARG A 178 3.84 1.71 0.62
C ARG A 178 4.20 2.45 -0.66
N ALA A 179 4.14 1.78 -1.81
CA ALA A 179 4.34 2.42 -3.11
C ALA A 179 3.33 3.56 -3.34
N ALA A 180 2.06 3.33 -3.02
CA ALA A 180 1.01 4.35 -3.09
C ALA A 180 1.26 5.50 -2.09
N THR A 181 1.68 5.18 -0.86
CA THR A 181 2.00 6.18 0.18
C THR A 181 3.06 7.15 -0.32
N ASP A 182 4.18 6.65 -0.82
CA ASP A 182 5.28 7.47 -1.33
C ASP A 182 4.87 8.36 -2.52
N ILE A 183 3.97 7.87 -3.39
CA ILE A 183 3.45 8.66 -4.51
C ILE A 183 2.53 9.76 -4.00
N ILE A 184 1.62 9.42 -3.08
CA ILE A 184 0.61 10.34 -2.55
C ILE A 184 1.25 11.41 -1.67
N GLU A 185 2.24 11.07 -0.85
CA GLU A 185 2.98 12.04 -0.02
C GLU A 185 3.90 12.95 -0.85
N GLY A 186 4.16 12.61 -2.12
CA GLY A 186 4.92 13.45 -3.03
C GLY A 186 4.30 14.84 -3.22
N VAL A 187 5.11 15.89 -3.07
CA VAL A 187 4.68 17.30 -3.17
C VAL A 187 3.90 17.58 -4.47
N HIS A 188 4.44 17.12 -5.60
CA HIS A 188 3.80 17.31 -6.91
C HIS A 188 2.42 16.63 -7.02
N PHE A 189 2.24 15.47 -6.38
CA PHE A 189 0.96 14.78 -6.36
C PHE A 189 -0.07 15.58 -5.56
N GLN A 190 0.31 16.04 -4.36
CA GLN A 190 -0.56 16.81 -3.49
C GLN A 190 -1.02 18.13 -4.13
N GLU A 191 -0.08 18.89 -4.70
CA GLU A 191 -0.38 20.14 -5.40
C GLU A 191 -1.37 19.91 -6.56
N ARG A 192 -1.10 18.88 -7.38
CA ARG A 192 -1.95 18.54 -8.52
C ARG A 192 -3.32 18.07 -8.09
N PHE A 193 -3.41 17.21 -7.08
CA PHE A 193 -4.68 16.71 -6.55
C PHE A 193 -5.53 17.87 -6.00
N ALA A 194 -4.93 18.76 -5.20
CA ALA A 194 -5.61 19.93 -4.65
C ALA A 194 -6.13 20.88 -5.75
N ALA A 195 -5.36 21.09 -6.82
CA ALA A 195 -5.78 21.88 -7.97
C ALA A 195 -6.98 21.26 -8.72
N ILE A 196 -6.99 19.94 -8.89
CA ILE A 196 -8.13 19.21 -9.46
C ILE A 196 -9.37 19.35 -8.57
N GLU A 197 -9.24 19.14 -7.25
CA GLU A 197 -10.36 19.29 -6.31
C GLU A 197 -10.97 20.69 -6.35
N LYS A 198 -10.12 21.74 -6.40
CA LYS A 198 -10.59 23.13 -6.52
C LYS A 198 -11.38 23.36 -7.82
N THR A 199 -10.91 22.80 -8.92
CA THR A 199 -11.57 22.90 -10.24
C THR A 199 -12.91 22.17 -10.27
N LEU A 200 -12.99 20.99 -9.65
CA LEU A 200 -14.24 20.23 -9.56
C LEU A 200 -15.28 20.93 -8.68
N ARG A 201 -14.85 21.56 -7.58
CA ARG A 201 -15.75 22.34 -6.71
C ARG A 201 -16.29 23.58 -7.40
N SER A 202 -15.47 24.32 -8.15
CA SER A 202 -15.94 25.52 -8.86
C SER A 202 -16.95 25.20 -9.95
N ARG A 203 -16.79 24.06 -10.65
CA ARG A 203 -17.75 23.57 -11.66
C ARG A 203 -19.06 23.05 -11.05
N ALA A 204 -19.05 22.61 -9.79
CA ALA A 204 -20.26 22.15 -9.11
C ALA A 204 -21.09 23.31 -8.50
N SER A 205 -20.49 24.48 -8.30
CA SER A 205 -21.14 25.69 -7.79
C SER A 205 -21.66 26.65 -8.87
N ALA A 206 -21.39 26.35 -10.14
CA ALA A 206 -21.83 27.12 -11.32
C ALA A 206 -22.99 26.38 -12.00
#